data_AF-A0A9W8B8R2-F1
#
_entry.id   AF-A0A9W8B8R2-F1
#
_cell.length_a   1.000
_cell.length_b   1.000
_cell.length_c   1.000
_cell.angle_alpha   90.00
_cell.angle_beta   90.00
_cell.angle_gamma   90.00
#
_symmetry.space_group_name_H-M   'P 1'
#
loop_
_entity.id
_entity.type
_entity.pdbx_description
1 polymer ?
#
loop_
_entity_poly.entity_id
_entity_poly.type
_entity_poly.pdbx_seq_one_letter_code
_entity_poly.pdbx_strand_id
1 'polypeptide(L)'
;MPLAIAIDSDTIVQALKILEPYTKGARAWFEDSDEAWVKGTLIQRTDDEAVGVGRLVFVRDDTVASTTAQIIAKTASPPPPAARVLASATSSDSPQSATSAGTPDTPLRSAIASRHRKPSVRAAATPDELKRIVARGSRLTGGRISSMQRVDDSYVIDISFAELAEPGADAELLPPLCNPPILDCTPDLTTLSYLHEPAVLYNLRRRYEQRLIYTYSGVVLVAMNPFDPVPVYSPEYMARYARKEPGHEEPHLFAIAENAYKGMVSDQRDQTIIVYGESGSGKTTSAKYIMRYFAQAHHADTNDKQMSTVESQILATNPVFESFGNAKTTRNDNSSRFGKFLDIKFERGLRQKIVGGRIRTFLLERSRVAYQPPTERNYHIFYQLLAGAPDDLRSELRLDGEFASWQAFHYTRQGGDGTIAGVNDAEDFTVTDASLGMVGIGREQRSAIWRTLSGILHLGNVTFSGTETTGSYVDSPAEAEFAIAASLLGVEEHRLRQWLTKRQI
;
A
#
# COMPACT_ATOMS: atom_id res chain seq x y z
N MET A 1 -22.38 -46.27 -5.94
CA MET A 1 -20.98 -46.12 -6.41
C MET A 1 -20.83 -44.69 -6.93
N PRO A 2 -19.75 -43.97 -6.61
CA PRO A 2 -19.35 -42.83 -7.44
C PRO A 2 -18.90 -43.35 -8.82
N LEU A 3 -19.15 -42.58 -9.88
CA LEU A 3 -18.50 -42.85 -11.16
C LEU A 3 -17.03 -42.44 -11.02
N ALA A 4 -16.13 -43.41 -11.10
CA ALA A 4 -14.74 -43.12 -11.42
C ALA A 4 -14.70 -42.70 -12.90
N ILE A 5 -14.64 -41.40 -13.15
CA ILE A 5 -14.40 -40.87 -14.49
C ILE A 5 -12.97 -41.26 -14.85
N ALA A 6 -12.81 -42.19 -15.80
CA ALA A 6 -11.51 -42.51 -16.35
C ALA A 6 -11.02 -41.29 -17.14
N ILE A 7 -10.09 -40.54 -16.56
CA ILE A 7 -9.42 -39.43 -17.22
C ILE A 7 -8.61 -40.01 -18.39
N ASP A 8 -8.79 -39.46 -19.59
CA ASP A 8 -8.05 -39.95 -20.76
C ASP A 8 -6.57 -39.57 -20.71
N SER A 9 -5.75 -40.36 -21.40
CA SER A 9 -4.28 -40.20 -21.41
C SER A 9 -3.86 -38.86 -22.00
N ASP A 10 -4.61 -38.32 -22.97
CA ASP A 10 -4.36 -36.98 -23.52
C ASP A 10 -4.55 -35.90 -22.44
N THR A 11 -5.61 -35.98 -21.62
CA THR A 11 -5.87 -35.04 -20.52
C THR A 11 -4.77 -35.11 -19.45
N ILE A 12 -4.29 -36.32 -19.11
CA ILE A 12 -3.14 -36.49 -18.20
C ILE A 12 -1.87 -35.83 -18.78
N VAL A 13 -1.56 -36.09 -20.04
CA VAL A 13 -0.41 -35.51 -20.74
C VAL A 13 -0.51 -33.98 -20.80
N GLN A 14 -1.69 -33.41 -21.06
CA GLN A 14 -1.88 -31.95 -21.04
C GLN A 14 -1.75 -31.35 -19.63
N ALA A 15 -2.15 -32.07 -18.58
CA ALA A 15 -2.00 -31.62 -17.20
C ALA A 15 -0.52 -31.62 -16.74
N LEU A 16 0.25 -32.65 -17.12
CA LEU A 16 1.69 -32.71 -16.84
C LEU A 16 2.50 -31.57 -17.50
N LYS A 17 1.98 -30.93 -18.56
CA LYS A 17 2.62 -29.75 -19.18
C LYS A 17 2.70 -28.54 -18.26
N ILE A 18 1.81 -28.45 -17.27
CA ILE A 18 1.85 -27.38 -16.26
C ILE A 18 3.20 -27.44 -15.50
N LEU A 19 3.82 -28.62 -15.43
CA LEU A 19 5.12 -28.82 -14.80
C LEU A 19 6.30 -28.54 -15.75
N GLU A 20 6.14 -28.39 -17.07
CA GLU A 20 7.23 -28.12 -18.04
C GLU A 20 8.24 -27.05 -17.58
N PRO A 21 7.84 -25.90 -17.00
CA PRO A 21 8.79 -24.89 -16.48
C PRO A 21 9.70 -25.37 -15.33
N TYR A 22 9.27 -26.38 -14.58
CA TYR A 22 10.02 -26.98 -13.47
C TYR A 22 11.02 -28.01 -14.00
N THR A 23 12.05 -27.52 -14.69
CA THR A 23 13.24 -28.28 -15.08
C THR A 23 14.27 -28.33 -13.95
N LYS A 24 15.15 -29.34 -13.92
CA LYS A 24 16.22 -29.41 -12.91
C LYS A 24 17.10 -28.16 -12.91
N GLY A 25 17.27 -27.53 -11.76
CA GLY A 25 17.92 -26.23 -11.59
C GLY A 25 16.97 -25.01 -11.64
N ALA A 26 15.69 -25.19 -11.98
CA ALA A 26 14.67 -24.16 -11.80
C ALA A 26 14.53 -23.81 -10.32
N ARG A 27 14.29 -22.53 -10.02
CA ARG A 27 14.08 -22.03 -8.66
C ARG A 27 12.64 -21.63 -8.44
N ALA A 28 12.13 -21.87 -7.25
CA ALA A 28 10.78 -21.51 -6.84
C ALA A 28 10.76 -20.93 -5.42
N TRP A 29 9.66 -20.27 -5.10
CA TRP A 29 9.39 -19.61 -3.84
C TRP A 29 8.51 -20.46 -2.94
N PHE A 30 8.83 -20.47 -1.65
CA PHE A 30 8.12 -21.21 -0.61
C PHE A 30 7.87 -20.29 0.59
N GLU A 31 6.74 -20.48 1.25
CA GLU A 31 6.43 -19.83 2.52
C GLU A 31 7.15 -20.57 3.67
N ASP A 32 7.67 -19.81 4.63
CA ASP A 32 8.19 -20.29 5.92
C ASP A 32 7.17 -19.97 7.04
N SER A 33 7.41 -20.46 8.27
CA SER A 33 6.47 -20.33 9.39
C SER A 33 6.09 -18.91 9.79
N ASP A 34 6.92 -17.93 9.39
CA ASP A 34 6.89 -16.54 9.83
C ASP A 34 6.37 -15.61 8.71
N GLU A 35 5.51 -16.13 7.81
CA GLU A 35 5.00 -15.46 6.59
C GLU A 35 6.12 -14.99 5.63
N ALA A 36 7.32 -15.57 5.76
CA ALA A 36 8.52 -15.18 5.03
C ALA A 36 8.77 -16.06 3.80
N TRP A 37 9.13 -15.42 2.68
CA TRP A 37 9.42 -16.13 1.41
C TRP A 37 10.88 -16.58 1.31
N VAL A 38 11.10 -17.88 1.08
CA VAL A 38 12.42 -18.49 0.86
C VAL A 38 12.55 -19.13 -0.53
N LYS A 39 13.77 -19.16 -1.08
CA LYS A 39 14.06 -19.77 -2.39
C LYS A 39 14.44 -21.25 -2.24
N GLY A 40 13.92 -22.10 -3.11
CA GLY A 40 14.40 -23.47 -3.28
C GLY A 40 14.76 -23.79 -4.73
N THR A 41 15.87 -24.49 -4.94
CA THR A 41 16.31 -25.00 -6.26
C THR A 41 15.82 -26.44 -6.46
N LEU A 42 15.17 -26.72 -7.59
CA LEU A 42 14.69 -28.06 -7.97
C LEU A 42 15.86 -29.00 -8.31
N ILE A 43 15.99 -30.09 -7.57
CA ILE A 43 17.07 -31.08 -7.76
C ILE A 43 16.62 -32.36 -8.49
N GLN A 44 15.31 -32.69 -8.40
CA GLN A 44 14.67 -33.81 -9.08
C GLN A 44 13.23 -33.46 -9.48
N ARG A 45 12.81 -34.00 -10.62
CA ARG A 45 11.41 -34.17 -11.04
C ARG A 45 11.21 -35.62 -11.46
N THR A 46 10.04 -36.17 -11.16
CA THR A 46 9.60 -37.51 -11.61
C THR A 46 8.13 -37.41 -12.04
N ASP A 47 7.84 -37.79 -13.28
CA ASP A 47 6.48 -37.77 -13.84
C ASP A 47 6.05 -39.22 -14.17
N ASP A 48 4.79 -39.55 -13.91
CA ASP A 48 4.15 -40.81 -14.27
C ASP A 48 2.90 -40.52 -15.13
N GLU A 49 3.01 -40.76 -16.44
CA GLU A 49 1.95 -40.55 -17.42
C GLU A 49 0.81 -41.57 -17.33
N ALA A 50 1.03 -42.73 -16.68
CA ALA A 50 0.05 -43.81 -16.58
C ALA A 50 -0.85 -43.66 -15.34
N VAL A 51 -0.32 -43.11 -14.24
CA VAL A 51 -1.07 -42.80 -13.02
C VAL A 51 -1.50 -41.32 -13.00
N GLY A 52 -0.86 -40.46 -13.78
CA GLY A 52 -1.10 -39.02 -13.78
C GLY A 52 -0.60 -38.35 -12.51
N VAL A 53 0.67 -38.58 -12.17
CA VAL A 53 1.30 -38.05 -10.95
C VAL A 53 2.62 -37.37 -11.29
N GLY A 54 2.81 -36.16 -10.78
CA GLY A 54 4.09 -35.43 -10.84
C GLY A 54 4.66 -35.23 -9.44
N ARG A 55 5.95 -35.53 -9.26
CA ARG A 55 6.71 -35.24 -8.03
C ARG A 55 7.82 -34.24 -8.32
N LEU A 56 7.89 -33.19 -7.52
CA LEU A 56 8.96 -32.19 -7.51
C LEU A 56 9.71 -32.22 -6.18
N VAL A 57 11.05 -32.16 -6.22
CA VAL A 57 11.92 -32.10 -5.03
C VAL A 57 12.84 -30.90 -5.12
N PHE A 58 12.66 -29.95 -4.21
CA PHE A 58 13.47 -28.74 -4.08
C PHE A 58 14.29 -28.77 -2.79
N VAL A 59 15.48 -28.14 -2.81
CA VAL A 59 16.29 -27.87 -1.61
C VAL A 59 16.42 -26.36 -1.43
N ARG A 60 16.34 -25.89 -0.19
CA ARG A 60 16.52 -24.48 0.19
C ARG A 60 17.88 -23.92 -0.24
N ASP A 61 17.87 -22.77 -0.93
CA ASP A 61 19.06 -22.08 -1.44
C ASP A 61 20.01 -21.58 -0.32
N ASP A 62 19.52 -21.43 0.92
CA ASP A 62 20.28 -20.99 2.10
C ASP A 62 20.85 -22.16 2.94
N THR A 63 20.75 -23.39 2.45
CA THR A 63 21.14 -24.62 3.19
C THR A 63 22.11 -25.51 2.40
N VAL A 64 22.75 -26.46 3.08
CA VAL A 64 23.52 -27.53 2.43
C VAL A 64 22.67 -28.80 2.45
N ALA A 65 22.33 -29.32 1.26
CA ALA A 65 21.42 -30.45 1.09
C ALA A 65 21.72 -31.64 2.04
N SER A 66 20.85 -31.82 3.04
CA SER A 66 21.01 -32.83 4.10
C SER A 66 21.09 -34.26 3.56
N THR A 67 21.59 -35.20 4.36
CA THR A 67 21.59 -36.62 3.99
C THR A 67 20.17 -37.11 3.68
N THR A 68 19.16 -36.62 4.39
CA THR A 68 17.73 -36.87 4.13
C THR A 68 17.32 -36.37 2.75
N ALA A 69 17.64 -35.11 2.41
CA ALA A 69 17.39 -34.51 1.10
C ALA A 69 18.01 -35.35 -0.03
N GLN A 70 19.26 -35.77 0.16
CA GLN A 70 20.00 -36.60 -0.80
C GLN A 70 19.48 -38.04 -0.90
N ILE A 71 18.79 -38.56 0.11
CA ILE A 71 18.11 -39.87 0.07
C ILE A 71 16.79 -39.74 -0.66
N ILE A 72 15.96 -38.75 -0.30
CA ILE A 72 14.68 -38.45 -0.98
C ILE A 72 14.92 -38.29 -2.49
N ALA A 73 15.95 -37.52 -2.87
CA ALA A 73 16.36 -37.30 -4.25
C ALA A 73 16.99 -38.52 -4.97
N LYS A 74 16.97 -39.71 -4.35
CA LYS A 74 17.49 -40.99 -4.89
C LYS A 74 16.50 -42.15 -4.77
N THR A 75 15.56 -42.12 -3.83
CA THR A 75 14.63 -43.24 -3.54
C THR A 75 13.19 -43.01 -3.99
N ALA A 76 12.88 -41.83 -4.52
CA ALA A 76 11.51 -41.38 -4.80
C ALA A 76 10.85 -41.97 -6.08
N SER A 77 10.48 -43.25 -6.04
CA SER A 77 9.42 -43.79 -6.92
C SER A 77 8.08 -43.06 -6.67
N PRO A 78 7.20 -42.87 -7.67
CA PRO A 78 5.91 -42.19 -7.48
C PRO A 78 5.07 -42.86 -6.37
N PRO A 79 4.27 -42.08 -5.61
CA PRO A 79 3.46 -42.61 -4.53
C PRO A 79 2.42 -43.61 -5.07
N PRO A 80 2.14 -44.72 -4.36
CA PRO A 80 1.06 -45.62 -4.75
C PRO A 80 -0.29 -44.87 -4.68
N PRO A 81 -1.26 -45.18 -5.57
CA PRO A 81 -2.56 -44.53 -5.56
C PRO A 81 -3.28 -44.75 -4.24
N ALA A 82 -4.03 -43.74 -3.80
CA ALA A 82 -4.68 -43.70 -2.48
C ALA A 82 -5.52 -44.96 -2.21
N ALA A 83 -5.26 -45.61 -1.07
CA ALA A 83 -5.76 -46.96 -0.80
C ALA A 83 -7.30 -47.01 -0.68
N ARG A 84 -7.94 -47.86 -1.50
CA ARG A 84 -9.36 -48.19 -1.33
C ARG A 84 -9.60 -48.84 0.03
N VAL A 85 -10.38 -48.17 0.88
CA VAL A 85 -10.89 -48.75 2.13
C VAL A 85 -11.87 -49.88 1.77
N LEU A 86 -11.51 -51.12 2.11
CA LEU A 86 -12.37 -52.29 1.96
C LEU A 86 -13.40 -52.35 3.10
N ALA A 87 -14.68 -52.17 2.76
CA ALA A 87 -15.79 -52.48 3.65
C ALA A 87 -16.24 -53.93 3.45
N SER A 88 -16.26 -54.73 4.52
CA SER A 88 -16.70 -56.12 4.51
C SER A 88 -18.22 -56.26 4.52
N ALA A 89 -18.77 -57.09 3.65
CA ALA A 89 -20.14 -57.58 3.75
C ALA A 89 -20.22 -59.06 3.35
N THR A 90 -20.78 -59.89 4.24
CA THR A 90 -20.99 -61.33 4.03
C THR A 90 -22.46 -61.63 3.77
N SER A 91 -22.76 -62.31 2.67
CA SER A 91 -24.03 -63.04 2.48
C SER A 91 -23.80 -64.16 1.47
N SER A 92 -24.46 -65.31 1.66
CA SER A 92 -24.21 -66.54 0.91
C SER A 92 -25.17 -66.76 -0.26
N ASP A 93 -24.84 -67.79 -1.05
CA ASP A 93 -25.72 -68.59 -1.90
C ASP A 93 -26.21 -68.01 -3.25
N SER A 94 -26.78 -68.93 -4.04
CA SER A 94 -27.13 -68.87 -5.46
C SER A 94 -28.33 -69.84 -5.66
N PRO A 95 -28.75 -70.29 -6.87
CA PRO A 95 -28.40 -69.89 -8.24
C PRO A 95 -29.66 -69.74 -9.17
N GLN A 96 -29.44 -69.78 -10.50
CA GLN A 96 -30.42 -70.12 -11.58
C GLN A 96 -31.49 -69.06 -11.99
N SER A 97 -32.04 -69.03 -13.22
CA SER A 97 -31.53 -69.41 -14.57
C SER A 97 -32.53 -69.01 -15.70
N ALA A 98 -32.05 -68.78 -16.94
CA ALA A 98 -32.79 -68.93 -18.23
C ALA A 98 -33.99 -67.96 -18.51
N THR A 99 -34.50 -67.67 -19.74
CA THR A 99 -34.01 -67.77 -21.15
C THR A 99 -34.88 -66.88 -22.10
N SER A 100 -34.36 -66.64 -23.33
CA SER A 100 -35.09 -66.45 -24.62
C SER A 100 -36.12 -65.32 -24.87
N ALA A 101 -35.65 -64.30 -25.60
CA ALA A 101 -36.17 -63.66 -26.84
C ALA A 101 -37.67 -63.72 -27.28
N GLY A 102 -38.15 -62.60 -27.86
CA GLY A 102 -39.35 -62.53 -28.72
C GLY A 102 -39.54 -61.15 -29.41
N THR A 103 -39.93 -61.13 -30.70
CA THR A 103 -40.24 -59.94 -31.56
C THR A 103 -41.05 -60.40 -32.80
N PRO A 104 -41.64 -59.54 -33.67
CA PRO A 104 -42.01 -58.12 -33.57
C PRO A 104 -43.52 -57.89 -33.87
N ASP A 105 -43.98 -56.63 -34.04
CA ASP A 105 -44.61 -56.18 -35.31
C ASP A 105 -44.94 -54.67 -35.37
N THR A 106 -45.24 -54.13 -36.56
CA THR A 106 -45.64 -52.71 -36.81
C THR A 106 -46.29 -52.53 -38.19
N PRO A 107 -47.27 -51.61 -38.38
CA PRO A 107 -47.30 -50.87 -39.66
C PRO A 107 -47.79 -49.39 -39.62
N LEU A 108 -47.05 -48.50 -40.33
CA LEU A 108 -47.47 -47.56 -41.41
C LEU A 108 -48.70 -46.62 -41.19
N ARG A 109 -48.85 -45.40 -41.76
CA ARG A 109 -48.23 -44.53 -42.81
C ARG A 109 -48.76 -43.09 -42.56
N SER A 110 -48.37 -41.96 -43.16
CA SER A 110 -47.41 -41.51 -44.22
C SER A 110 -47.01 -40.04 -43.85
N ALA A 111 -46.59 -39.03 -44.63
CA ALA A 111 -46.43 -38.70 -46.07
C ALA A 111 -45.26 -37.66 -46.19
N ILE A 112 -44.30 -37.74 -47.12
CA ILE A 112 -44.27 -37.31 -48.54
C ILE A 112 -44.43 -35.79 -48.74
N ALA A 113 -43.50 -35.01 -49.31
CA ALA A 113 -42.06 -35.14 -49.66
C ALA A 113 -41.53 -33.68 -49.91
N SER A 114 -40.35 -33.30 -50.45
CA SER A 114 -39.16 -33.91 -51.12
C SER A 114 -37.99 -32.87 -51.03
N ARG A 115 -36.75 -32.99 -51.60
CA ARG A 115 -36.08 -33.98 -52.47
C ARG A 115 -34.53 -33.92 -52.32
N HIS A 116 -33.87 -35.05 -52.55
CA HIS A 116 -32.43 -35.32 -52.77
C HIS A 116 -31.31 -34.25 -52.56
N ARG A 117 -30.46 -34.47 -51.55
CA ARG A 117 -29.11 -35.06 -51.71
C ARG A 117 -28.62 -35.68 -50.38
N LYS A 118 -27.46 -36.38 -50.40
CA LYS A 118 -27.00 -37.23 -49.28
C LYS A 118 -26.74 -36.43 -47.99
N PRO A 119 -27.07 -36.95 -46.80
CA PRO A 119 -26.66 -36.34 -45.53
C PRO A 119 -25.15 -36.54 -45.32
N SER A 120 -24.40 -35.44 -45.19
CA SER A 120 -23.03 -35.45 -44.69
C SER A 120 -23.03 -35.50 -43.17
N VAL A 121 -22.22 -36.37 -42.57
CA VAL A 121 -21.89 -36.28 -41.13
C VAL A 121 -21.32 -34.89 -40.85
N ARG A 122 -21.88 -34.19 -39.86
CA ARG A 122 -21.28 -32.99 -39.26
C ARG A 122 -21.12 -33.28 -37.77
N ALA A 123 -19.88 -33.17 -37.29
CA ALA A 123 -19.49 -33.65 -35.98
C ALA A 123 -20.04 -32.79 -34.83
N ALA A 124 -19.89 -33.29 -33.60
CA ALA A 124 -19.87 -32.42 -32.42
C ALA A 124 -18.76 -31.36 -32.56
N ALA A 125 -18.90 -30.24 -31.84
CA ALA A 125 -17.97 -29.11 -31.91
C ALA A 125 -16.52 -29.58 -31.71
N THR A 126 -15.63 -29.16 -32.60
CA THR A 126 -14.25 -29.64 -32.59
C THR A 126 -13.43 -28.96 -31.49
N PRO A 127 -12.38 -29.61 -30.93
CA PRO A 127 -11.50 -28.98 -29.96
C PRO A 127 -10.91 -27.63 -30.42
N ASP A 128 -10.70 -27.45 -31.73
CA ASP A 128 -10.17 -26.19 -32.29
C ASP A 128 -11.19 -25.04 -32.36
N GLU A 129 -12.49 -25.33 -32.33
CA GLU A 129 -13.53 -24.31 -32.20
C GLU A 129 -13.67 -23.84 -30.75
N LEU A 130 -13.55 -24.77 -29.78
CA LEU A 130 -13.47 -24.45 -28.36
C LEU A 130 -12.21 -23.61 -28.04
N LYS A 131 -11.04 -23.94 -28.62
CA LYS A 131 -9.80 -23.14 -28.50
C LYS A 131 -9.95 -21.68 -28.93
N ARG A 132 -10.89 -21.34 -29.83
CA ARG A 132 -11.12 -19.96 -30.28
C ARG A 132 -11.98 -19.13 -29.34
N ILE A 133 -12.88 -19.76 -28.57
CA ILE A 133 -13.80 -19.05 -27.67
C ILE A 133 -13.13 -18.67 -26.34
N VAL A 134 -12.10 -19.41 -25.93
CA VAL A 134 -11.29 -19.14 -24.71
C VAL A 134 -10.16 -18.11 -24.95
N ALA A 135 -10.01 -17.58 -26.17
CA ALA A 135 -8.80 -16.86 -26.62
C ALA A 135 -8.59 -15.41 -26.09
N ARG A 136 -9.06 -15.08 -24.87
CA ARG A 136 -8.74 -13.83 -24.16
C ARG A 136 -8.62 -14.06 -22.64
N GLY A 137 -7.38 -14.28 -22.18
CA GLY A 137 -7.05 -14.49 -20.77
C GLY A 137 -6.77 -15.97 -20.46
N SER A 138 -5.51 -16.36 -20.61
CA SER A 138 -5.07 -17.77 -20.50
C SER A 138 -5.22 -18.32 -19.07
N ARG A 139 -6.28 -19.10 -18.81
CA ARG A 139 -6.49 -19.86 -17.57
C ARG A 139 -7.04 -21.27 -17.86
N LEU A 140 -6.15 -22.26 -17.89
CA LEU A 140 -6.38 -23.71 -17.94
C LEU A 140 -5.14 -24.35 -17.29
N THR A 141 -5.18 -25.43 -16.49
CA THR A 141 -6.31 -26.21 -15.95
C THR A 141 -5.91 -26.78 -14.57
N GLY A 142 -6.86 -27.30 -13.79
CA GLY A 142 -6.59 -27.77 -12.41
C GLY A 142 -5.81 -29.08 -12.31
N GLY A 143 -5.26 -29.30 -11.12
CA GLY A 143 -4.60 -30.53 -10.67
C GLY A 143 -4.29 -30.39 -9.18
N ARG A 144 -4.72 -31.35 -8.35
CA ARG A 144 -4.70 -31.18 -6.90
C ARG A 144 -3.36 -31.63 -6.33
N ILE A 145 -2.76 -30.81 -5.44
CA ILE A 145 -1.67 -31.30 -4.58
C ILE A 145 -2.21 -32.47 -3.76
N SER A 146 -1.58 -33.64 -3.88
CA SER A 146 -1.85 -34.77 -2.99
C SER A 146 -1.06 -34.66 -1.69
N SER A 147 0.15 -34.08 -1.71
CA SER A 147 0.74 -33.46 -0.51
C SER A 147 1.87 -32.46 -0.85
N MET A 148 1.98 -31.37 -0.09
CA MET A 148 3.23 -30.61 0.02
C MET A 148 3.81 -30.90 1.39
N GLN A 149 5.04 -31.41 1.42
CA GLN A 149 5.74 -31.79 2.65
C GLN A 149 7.10 -31.11 2.73
N ARG A 150 7.31 -30.32 3.78
CA ARG A 150 8.64 -29.89 4.19
C ARG A 150 9.30 -31.03 4.96
N VAL A 151 10.47 -31.46 4.53
CA VAL A 151 11.29 -32.47 5.20
C VAL A 151 12.69 -31.91 5.33
N ASP A 152 13.09 -31.61 6.57
CA ASP A 152 14.30 -30.85 6.90
C ASP A 152 14.40 -29.56 6.06
N ASP A 153 15.49 -29.44 5.27
CA ASP A 153 15.81 -28.33 4.38
C ASP A 153 15.18 -28.44 2.97
N SER A 154 14.29 -29.42 2.76
CA SER A 154 13.71 -29.75 1.45
C SER A 154 12.20 -29.57 1.39
N TYR A 155 11.71 -29.21 0.22
CA TYR A 155 10.29 -29.19 -0.11
C TYR A 155 10.00 -30.28 -1.13
N VAL A 156 9.18 -31.25 -0.74
CA VAL A 156 8.67 -32.33 -1.59
C VAL A 156 7.23 -32.00 -1.93
N ILE A 157 6.89 -32.01 -3.23
CA ILE A 157 5.53 -31.75 -3.71
C ILE A 157 5.09 -32.94 -4.55
N ASP A 158 4.05 -33.61 -4.08
CA ASP A 158 3.33 -34.66 -4.79
C ASP A 158 2.02 -34.08 -5.34
N ILE A 159 1.83 -34.21 -6.65
CA ILE A 159 0.72 -33.62 -7.39
C ILE A 159 0.00 -34.76 -8.10
N SER A 160 -1.29 -34.93 -7.80
CA SER A 160 -2.13 -35.97 -8.38
C SER A 160 -3.14 -35.36 -9.34
N PHE A 161 -3.00 -35.68 -10.63
CA PHE A 161 -3.95 -35.30 -11.67
C PHE A 161 -5.08 -36.34 -11.82
N ALA A 162 -5.07 -37.42 -11.03
CA ALA A 162 -6.05 -38.50 -11.08
C ALA A 162 -7.45 -38.15 -10.54
N GLU A 163 -7.62 -37.03 -9.81
CA GLU A 163 -8.88 -36.59 -9.21
C GLU A 163 -9.24 -35.15 -9.61
N LEU A 164 -9.60 -34.95 -10.89
CA LEU A 164 -10.04 -33.66 -11.42
C LEU A 164 -11.45 -33.27 -10.92
N ALA A 165 -11.52 -32.61 -9.76
CA ALA A 165 -12.75 -32.12 -9.14
C ALA A 165 -13.00 -30.62 -9.39
N GLU A 166 -13.66 -30.32 -10.51
CA GLU A 166 -14.10 -29.00 -11.01
C GLU A 166 -13.00 -27.93 -11.32
N PRO A 167 -13.22 -27.04 -12.32
CA PRO A 167 -12.20 -26.10 -12.76
C PRO A 167 -12.32 -24.72 -12.08
N GLY A 168 -11.28 -24.29 -11.36
CA GLY A 168 -11.12 -22.86 -11.05
C GLY A 168 -10.19 -22.45 -9.91
N ALA A 169 -9.92 -23.32 -8.93
CA ALA A 169 -9.22 -22.93 -7.69
C ALA A 169 -7.69 -22.91 -7.81
N ASP A 170 -7.11 -23.90 -8.48
CA ASP A 170 -5.77 -24.40 -8.13
C ASP A 170 -4.56 -23.72 -8.81
N ALA A 171 -4.69 -22.45 -9.23
CA ALA A 171 -3.53 -21.69 -9.76
C ALA A 171 -2.52 -21.31 -8.66
N GLU A 172 -2.92 -21.39 -7.39
CA GLU A 172 -2.13 -21.07 -6.20
C GLU A 172 -1.34 -22.29 -5.68
N LEU A 173 -1.50 -23.47 -6.30
CA LEU A 173 -0.93 -24.74 -5.81
C LEU A 173 0.51 -25.04 -6.24
N LEU A 174 1.14 -24.26 -7.12
CA LEU A 174 2.53 -24.47 -7.52
C LEU A 174 3.44 -23.37 -6.95
N PRO A 175 4.62 -23.73 -6.40
CA PRO A 175 5.50 -22.76 -5.75
C PRO A 175 5.97 -21.73 -6.80
N PRO A 176 5.73 -20.41 -6.59
CA PRO A 176 5.92 -19.43 -7.64
C PRO A 176 7.36 -19.40 -8.16
N LEU A 177 7.56 -19.44 -9.49
CA LEU A 177 8.90 -19.50 -10.08
C LEU A 177 9.71 -18.24 -9.79
N CYS A 178 10.99 -18.41 -9.46
CA CYS A 178 11.93 -17.31 -9.32
C CYS A 178 12.26 -16.69 -10.69
N ASN A 179 12.39 -15.37 -10.73
CA ASN A 179 12.97 -14.69 -11.89
C ASN A 179 14.44 -15.12 -12.10
N PRO A 180 14.93 -15.15 -13.36
CA PRO A 180 16.34 -15.35 -13.65
C PRO A 180 17.23 -14.30 -12.92
N PRO A 181 18.37 -14.69 -12.32
CA PRO A 181 19.20 -13.76 -11.53
C PRO A 181 19.72 -12.51 -12.24
N ILE A 182 19.71 -12.49 -13.58
CA ILE A 182 20.03 -11.30 -14.39
C ILE A 182 18.98 -10.17 -14.24
N LEU A 183 17.79 -10.47 -13.70
CA LEU A 183 16.73 -9.50 -13.41
C LEU A 183 16.69 -9.08 -11.93
N ASP A 184 17.53 -9.66 -11.06
CA ASP A 184 17.63 -9.26 -9.66
C ASP A 184 18.09 -7.79 -9.57
N CYS A 185 17.49 -7.01 -8.66
CA CYS A 185 17.76 -5.57 -8.49
C CYS A 185 17.25 -4.64 -9.62
N THR A 186 16.51 -5.14 -10.62
CA THR A 186 16.05 -4.32 -11.78
C THR A 186 15.32 -3.03 -11.35
N PRO A 187 15.61 -1.86 -11.96
CA PRO A 187 15.00 -0.58 -11.61
C PRO A 187 13.50 -0.47 -11.92
N ASP A 188 12.95 -1.32 -12.81
CA ASP A 188 11.51 -1.38 -13.08
C ASP A 188 11.00 -2.82 -12.92
N LEU A 189 10.01 -3.00 -12.05
CA LEU A 189 9.37 -4.28 -11.79
C LEU A 189 8.69 -4.87 -13.03
N THR A 190 8.30 -4.08 -14.03
CA THR A 190 7.70 -4.59 -15.27
C THR A 190 8.68 -5.31 -16.19
N THR A 191 10.00 -5.27 -15.93
CA THR A 191 10.98 -6.10 -16.64
C THR A 191 11.12 -7.51 -16.05
N LEU A 192 10.37 -7.85 -14.99
CA LEU A 192 10.37 -9.20 -14.40
C LEU A 192 9.52 -10.16 -15.23
N SER A 193 10.03 -11.36 -15.50
CA SER A 193 9.27 -12.45 -16.15
C SER A 193 8.08 -12.92 -15.31
N TYR A 194 8.22 -12.87 -13.98
CA TYR A 194 7.19 -13.25 -13.01
C TYR A 194 6.97 -12.09 -12.02
N LEU A 195 5.72 -11.61 -11.92
CA LEU A 195 5.32 -10.45 -11.12
C LEU A 195 4.38 -10.83 -9.96
N HIS A 196 4.64 -11.97 -9.34
CA HIS A 196 3.99 -12.37 -8.09
C HIS A 196 4.69 -11.73 -6.87
N GLU A 197 4.01 -11.76 -5.73
CA GLU A 197 4.44 -11.09 -4.50
C GLU A 197 5.89 -11.41 -4.06
N PRO A 198 6.34 -12.68 -3.93
CA PRO A 198 7.72 -12.97 -3.55
C PRO A 198 8.77 -12.37 -4.51
N ALA A 199 8.50 -12.32 -5.82
CA ALA A 199 9.42 -11.70 -6.78
C ALA A 199 9.52 -10.17 -6.58
N VAL A 200 8.37 -9.50 -6.35
CA VAL A 200 8.32 -8.06 -6.10
C VAL A 200 9.01 -7.70 -4.78
N LEU A 201 8.65 -8.39 -3.69
CA LEU A 201 9.25 -8.19 -2.38
C LEU A 201 10.76 -8.45 -2.39
N TYR A 202 11.22 -9.50 -3.08
CA TYR A 202 12.65 -9.78 -3.20
C TYR A 202 13.40 -8.66 -3.94
N ASN A 203 12.90 -8.18 -5.09
CA ASN A 203 13.58 -7.10 -5.81
C ASN A 203 13.61 -5.81 -4.97
N LEU A 204 12.47 -5.40 -4.39
CA LEU A 204 12.40 -4.22 -3.52
C LEU A 204 13.36 -4.33 -2.33
N ARG A 205 13.45 -5.51 -1.70
CA ARG A 205 14.43 -5.78 -0.63
C ARG A 205 15.87 -5.67 -1.13
N ARG A 206 16.23 -6.28 -2.26
CA ARG A 206 17.60 -6.25 -2.81
C ARG A 206 18.05 -4.84 -3.22
N ARG A 207 17.12 -4.01 -3.70
CA ARG A 207 17.36 -2.58 -3.96
C ARG A 207 17.52 -1.79 -2.66
N TYR A 208 16.65 -2.02 -1.67
CA TYR A 208 16.72 -1.36 -0.36
C TYR A 208 18.01 -1.71 0.42
N GLU A 209 18.46 -2.97 0.38
CA GLU A 209 19.76 -3.42 0.92
C GLU A 209 20.95 -2.66 0.30
N GLN A 210 20.82 -2.17 -0.93
CA GLN A 210 21.80 -1.35 -1.65
C GLN A 210 21.57 0.17 -1.49
N ARG A 211 20.68 0.58 -0.57
CA ARG A 211 20.21 1.97 -0.38
C ARG A 211 19.51 2.59 -1.61
N LEU A 212 19.09 1.77 -2.58
CA LEU A 212 18.29 2.19 -3.74
C LEU A 212 16.80 2.23 -3.34
N ILE A 213 16.39 3.33 -2.72
CA ILE A 213 15.05 3.50 -2.13
C ILE A 213 13.89 3.63 -3.13
N TYR A 214 14.18 3.68 -4.43
CA TYR A 214 13.21 3.91 -5.50
C TYR A 214 13.24 2.80 -6.56
N THR A 215 12.06 2.41 -7.02
CA THR A 215 11.86 1.39 -8.06
C THR A 215 10.60 1.73 -8.86
N TYR A 216 10.62 1.64 -10.19
CA TYR A 216 9.41 1.77 -10.99
C TYR A 216 8.56 0.50 -10.91
N SER A 217 7.27 0.67 -11.13
CA SER A 217 6.29 -0.36 -11.45
C SER A 217 5.47 0.17 -12.62
N GLY A 218 6.13 0.22 -13.79
CA GLY A 218 5.63 0.95 -14.96
C GLY A 218 5.43 2.44 -14.63
N VAL A 219 4.18 2.91 -14.71
CA VAL A 219 3.82 4.32 -14.44
C VAL A 219 3.84 4.73 -12.96
N VAL A 220 3.99 3.79 -12.03
CA VAL A 220 4.04 4.05 -10.59
C VAL A 220 5.48 4.04 -10.10
N LEU A 221 5.85 4.98 -9.22
CA LEU A 221 7.11 4.95 -8.49
C LEU A 221 6.89 4.39 -7.08
N VAL A 222 7.48 3.24 -6.79
CA VAL A 222 7.59 2.70 -5.42
C VAL A 222 8.71 3.46 -4.70
N ALA A 223 8.42 3.91 -3.49
CA ALA A 223 9.35 4.66 -2.64
C ALA A 223 9.39 4.05 -1.23
N MET A 224 10.53 3.47 -0.87
CA MET A 224 10.77 2.88 0.44
C MET A 224 11.38 3.94 1.37
N ASN A 225 10.83 4.16 2.57
CA ASN A 225 11.41 5.11 3.52
C ASN A 225 12.71 4.53 4.10
N PRO A 226 13.89 5.18 3.91
CA PRO A 226 15.17 4.68 4.44
C PRO A 226 15.31 4.81 5.97
N PHE A 227 14.54 5.68 6.61
CA PHE A 227 14.75 6.15 8.00
C PHE A 227 16.15 6.74 8.30
N ASP A 228 16.98 6.95 7.27
CA ASP A 228 18.37 7.46 7.29
C ASP A 228 18.53 8.51 6.17
N PRO A 229 19.27 9.62 6.36
CA PRO A 229 19.47 10.61 5.28
C PRO A 229 20.22 10.03 4.06
N VAL A 230 19.61 10.17 2.88
CA VAL A 230 20.16 9.66 1.61
C VAL A 230 20.63 10.80 0.68
N PRO A 231 21.82 10.69 0.04
CA PRO A 231 22.45 11.77 -0.71
C PRO A 231 21.91 11.97 -2.15
N VAL A 232 20.62 11.69 -2.39
CA VAL A 232 19.97 11.73 -3.72
C VAL A 232 19.20 13.03 -4.02
N TYR A 233 19.21 13.99 -3.10
CA TYR A 233 18.45 15.25 -3.20
C TYR A 233 19.33 16.51 -3.31
N SER A 234 20.58 16.37 -3.72
CA SER A 234 21.48 17.52 -3.95
C SER A 234 21.09 18.29 -5.23
N PRO A 235 21.46 19.58 -5.36
CA PRO A 235 21.23 20.34 -6.60
C PRO A 235 21.88 19.68 -7.82
N GLU A 236 23.06 19.10 -7.65
CA GLU A 236 23.81 18.40 -8.71
C GLU A 236 23.14 17.09 -9.10
N TYR A 237 22.50 16.40 -8.13
CA TYR A 237 21.71 15.20 -8.41
C TYR A 237 20.40 15.58 -9.13
N MET A 238 19.74 16.67 -8.72
CA MET A 238 18.55 17.21 -9.38
C MET A 238 18.82 17.60 -10.84
N ALA A 239 19.93 18.28 -11.10
CA ALA A 239 20.32 18.68 -12.45
C ALA A 239 20.52 17.49 -13.41
N ARG A 240 20.76 16.27 -12.91
CA ARG A 240 20.84 15.05 -13.74
C ARG A 240 19.51 14.62 -14.32
N TYR A 241 18.38 15.09 -13.78
CA TYR A 241 17.03 14.76 -14.24
C TYR A 241 16.38 15.89 -15.06
N ALA A 242 16.98 17.07 -15.09
CA ALA A 242 16.45 18.18 -15.89
C ALA A 242 16.63 17.89 -17.39
N ARG A 243 15.56 18.06 -18.17
CA ARG A 243 15.51 18.06 -19.64
C ARG A 243 15.72 16.72 -20.33
N LYS A 244 16.13 15.65 -19.63
CA LYS A 244 16.34 14.30 -20.20
C LYS A 244 15.07 13.64 -20.74
N GLU A 245 15.23 12.71 -21.67
CA GLU A 245 14.09 11.98 -22.22
C GLU A 245 13.55 10.92 -21.24
N PRO A 246 12.22 10.70 -21.18
CA PRO A 246 11.63 9.69 -20.30
C PRO A 246 12.21 8.29 -20.50
N GLY A 247 12.22 7.49 -19.43
CA GLY A 247 12.59 6.07 -19.46
C GLY A 247 14.09 5.75 -19.51
N HIS A 248 14.97 6.75 -19.64
CA HIS A 248 16.43 6.57 -19.66
C HIS A 248 17.11 6.95 -18.33
N GLU A 249 16.37 6.87 -17.21
CA GLU A 249 16.78 7.42 -15.92
C GLU A 249 16.55 6.44 -14.76
N GLU A 250 17.49 6.41 -13.80
CA GLU A 250 17.30 5.68 -12.54
C GLU A 250 16.04 6.17 -11.79
N PRO A 251 15.26 5.26 -11.18
CA PRO A 251 13.99 5.61 -10.53
C PRO A 251 14.16 6.72 -9.48
N HIS A 252 13.40 7.81 -9.63
CA HIS A 252 13.47 8.94 -8.69
C HIS A 252 12.22 9.81 -8.75
N LEU A 253 11.93 10.51 -7.64
CA LEU A 253 10.88 11.55 -7.60
C LEU A 253 11.12 12.66 -8.65
N PHE A 254 12.39 12.92 -8.99
CA PHE A 254 12.77 13.92 -9.97
C PHE A 254 12.43 13.51 -11.41
N ALA A 255 12.48 12.22 -11.75
CA ALA A 255 11.98 11.71 -13.03
C ALA A 255 10.46 11.83 -13.12
N ILE A 256 9.73 11.53 -12.04
CA ILE A 256 8.26 11.71 -11.99
C ILE A 256 7.89 13.19 -12.11
N ALA A 257 8.66 14.10 -11.48
CA ALA A 257 8.47 15.54 -11.61
C ALA A 257 8.79 16.05 -13.03
N GLU A 258 9.90 15.61 -13.65
CA GLU A 258 10.24 15.96 -15.04
C GLU A 258 9.21 15.42 -16.04
N ASN A 259 8.77 14.17 -15.89
CA ASN A 259 7.75 13.58 -16.75
C ASN A 259 6.42 14.35 -16.65
N ALA A 260 6.02 14.79 -15.45
CA ALA A 260 4.85 15.65 -15.27
C ALA A 260 5.07 17.07 -15.86
N TYR A 261 6.24 17.69 -15.67
CA TYR A 261 6.56 18.97 -16.28
C TYR A 261 6.55 18.89 -17.82
N LYS A 262 7.18 17.87 -18.38
CA LYS A 262 7.20 17.60 -19.83
C LYS A 262 5.80 17.35 -20.38
N GLY A 263 4.98 16.50 -19.74
CA GLY A 263 3.59 16.27 -20.16
C GLY A 263 2.73 17.54 -20.11
N MET A 264 2.97 18.43 -19.14
CA MET A 264 2.31 19.74 -19.08
C MET A 264 2.77 20.67 -20.22
N VAL A 265 4.05 20.61 -20.61
CA VAL A 265 4.63 21.38 -21.72
C VAL A 265 4.17 20.85 -23.09
N SER A 266 4.26 19.54 -23.34
CA SER A 266 3.94 18.92 -24.64
C SER A 266 2.44 18.90 -24.91
N ASP A 267 1.64 18.45 -23.94
CA ASP A 267 0.24 18.13 -24.16
C ASP A 267 -0.68 19.34 -23.91
N GLN A 268 -0.12 20.41 -23.32
CA GLN A 268 -0.82 21.63 -22.89
C GLN A 268 -2.01 21.31 -21.95
N ARG A 269 -1.81 20.35 -21.03
CA ARG A 269 -2.80 19.83 -20.09
C ARG A 269 -2.29 19.88 -18.66
N ASP A 270 -3.21 20.13 -17.73
CA ASP A 270 -2.96 20.03 -16.29
C ASP A 270 -2.57 18.59 -15.92
N GLN A 271 -1.55 18.45 -15.07
CA GLN A 271 -0.99 17.16 -14.64
C GLN A 271 -1.22 16.96 -13.14
N THR A 272 -1.24 15.71 -12.66
CA THR A 272 -1.46 15.37 -11.25
C THR A 272 -0.52 14.26 -10.80
N ILE A 273 0.25 14.52 -9.73
CA ILE A 273 1.06 13.50 -9.05
C ILE A 273 0.35 13.13 -7.74
N ILE A 274 0.05 11.84 -7.56
CA ILE A 274 -0.61 11.32 -6.36
C ILE A 274 0.43 10.60 -5.49
N VAL A 275 0.64 11.08 -4.26
CA VAL A 275 1.57 10.48 -3.30
C VAL A 275 0.77 9.80 -2.19
N TYR A 276 0.72 8.47 -2.21
CA TYR A 276 -0.06 7.65 -1.28
C TYR A 276 0.83 6.74 -0.40
N GLY A 277 0.22 5.99 0.52
CA GLY A 277 0.91 5.11 1.50
C GLY A 277 0.49 5.39 2.96
N GLU A 278 0.96 4.56 3.90
CA GLU A 278 0.63 4.66 5.33
C GLU A 278 1.26 5.88 6.05
N SER A 279 0.90 6.15 7.31
CA SER A 279 1.65 7.13 8.11
C SER A 279 3.09 6.65 8.31
N GLY A 280 4.06 7.57 8.30
CA GLY A 280 5.48 7.22 8.30
C GLY A 280 6.07 6.83 6.92
N SER A 281 5.26 6.60 5.87
CA SER A 281 5.76 6.16 4.55
C SER A 281 6.46 7.24 3.70
N GLY A 282 6.87 8.37 4.31
CA GLY A 282 7.62 9.44 3.62
C GLY A 282 6.81 10.38 2.71
N LYS A 283 5.47 10.26 2.61
CA LYS A 283 4.62 11.05 1.68
C LYS A 283 4.94 12.56 1.65
N THR A 284 4.97 13.20 2.83
CA THR A 284 5.21 14.65 2.98
C THR A 284 6.60 15.05 2.49
N THR A 285 7.61 14.23 2.81
CA THR A 285 9.00 14.37 2.33
C THR A 285 9.08 14.24 0.81
N SER A 286 8.41 13.25 0.22
CA SER A 286 8.36 13.07 -1.24
C SER A 286 7.70 14.25 -1.94
N ALA A 287 6.57 14.75 -1.42
CA ALA A 287 5.92 15.95 -1.94
C ALA A 287 6.84 17.19 -1.82
N LYS A 288 7.55 17.36 -0.71
CA LYS A 288 8.53 18.45 -0.50
C LYS A 288 9.66 18.42 -1.54
N TYR A 289 10.16 17.24 -1.92
CA TYR A 289 11.18 17.12 -2.97
C TYR A 289 10.64 17.32 -4.39
N ILE A 290 9.42 16.87 -4.70
CA ILE A 290 8.73 17.20 -5.97
C ILE A 290 8.53 18.71 -6.10
N MET A 291 8.07 19.38 -5.04
CA MET A 291 7.91 20.84 -5.01
C MET A 291 9.24 21.57 -5.20
N ARG A 292 10.31 21.09 -4.56
CA ARG A 292 11.66 21.64 -4.73
C ARG A 292 12.18 21.46 -6.17
N TYR A 293 11.83 20.36 -6.84
CA TYR A 293 12.21 20.13 -8.24
C TYR A 293 11.64 21.22 -9.16
N PHE A 294 10.32 21.42 -9.14
CA PHE A 294 9.68 22.45 -9.98
C PHE A 294 10.21 23.86 -9.71
N ALA A 295 10.59 24.16 -8.47
CA ALA A 295 11.13 25.46 -8.05
C ALA A 295 12.65 25.65 -8.29
N GLN A 296 13.37 24.67 -8.86
CA GLN A 296 14.83 24.73 -9.03
C GLN A 296 15.33 24.20 -10.39
N ALA A 297 14.76 23.10 -10.92
CA ALA A 297 15.33 22.36 -12.05
C ALA A 297 15.43 23.16 -13.36
N HIS A 298 14.49 24.07 -13.63
CA HIS A 298 14.41 24.80 -14.91
C HIS A 298 15.09 26.18 -14.90
N HIS A 299 15.50 26.70 -13.73
CA HIS A 299 16.15 28.01 -13.59
C HIS A 299 17.66 28.01 -13.90
N ALA A 300 18.26 26.83 -14.15
CA ALA A 300 19.70 26.70 -14.38
C ALA A 300 20.27 27.49 -15.58
N ASP A 301 19.43 27.88 -16.55
CA ASP A 301 19.84 28.71 -17.71
C ASP A 301 19.82 30.22 -17.43
N THR A 302 19.22 30.64 -16.32
CA THR A 302 19.23 32.04 -15.90
C THR A 302 20.36 32.27 -14.91
N ASN A 303 21.14 33.34 -15.11
CA ASN A 303 22.11 33.82 -14.11
C ASN A 303 21.44 34.20 -12.76
N ASP A 304 20.12 34.29 -12.76
CA ASP A 304 19.24 34.43 -11.61
C ASP A 304 19.26 33.15 -10.76
N LYS A 305 20.31 32.99 -9.94
CA LYS A 305 20.49 31.87 -9.00
C LYS A 305 19.59 31.96 -7.76
N GLN A 306 18.74 32.98 -7.66
CA GLN A 306 17.81 33.15 -6.55
C GLN A 306 16.45 32.54 -6.90
N MET A 307 15.87 31.82 -5.94
CA MET A 307 14.50 31.33 -6.03
C MET A 307 13.53 32.52 -6.07
N SER A 308 12.48 32.45 -6.89
CA SER A 308 11.50 33.54 -6.95
C SER A 308 10.76 33.72 -5.61
N THR A 309 10.17 34.90 -5.42
CA THR A 309 9.32 35.18 -4.26
C THR A 309 8.14 34.21 -4.17
N VAL A 310 7.49 33.91 -5.31
CA VAL A 310 6.35 32.98 -5.40
C VAL A 310 6.74 31.56 -4.99
N GLU A 311 7.90 31.06 -5.45
CA GLU A 311 8.40 29.73 -5.09
C GLU A 311 8.78 29.66 -3.60
N SER A 312 9.46 30.70 -3.10
CA SER A 312 9.81 30.84 -1.69
C SER A 312 8.56 30.81 -0.80
N GLN A 313 7.49 31.52 -1.21
CA GLN A 313 6.20 31.52 -0.54
C GLN A 313 5.53 30.14 -0.56
N ILE A 314 5.52 29.45 -1.71
CA ILE A 314 4.92 28.11 -1.82
C ILE A 314 5.64 27.10 -0.91
N LEU A 315 6.98 27.15 -0.83
CA LEU A 315 7.75 26.30 0.09
C LEU A 315 7.52 26.69 1.57
N ALA A 316 7.41 27.98 1.88
CA ALA A 316 7.07 28.50 3.21
C ALA A 316 5.68 28.05 3.70
N THR A 317 4.78 27.58 2.83
CA THR A 317 3.52 26.97 3.29
C THR A 317 3.74 25.70 4.12
N ASN A 318 4.84 24.95 3.91
CA ASN A 318 5.01 23.64 4.55
C ASN A 318 5.18 23.74 6.07
N PRO A 319 6.10 24.55 6.65
CA PRO A 319 6.19 24.71 8.10
C PRO A 319 4.85 25.08 8.75
N VAL A 320 4.09 26.00 8.15
CA VAL A 320 2.76 26.39 8.65
C VAL A 320 1.78 25.20 8.64
N PHE A 321 1.72 24.45 7.54
CA PHE A 321 0.82 23.29 7.44
C PHE A 321 1.26 22.09 8.29
N GLU A 322 2.55 21.92 8.55
CA GLU A 322 3.06 20.89 9.45
C GLU A 322 2.83 21.28 10.92
N SER A 323 3.08 22.53 11.30
CA SER A 323 2.86 23.06 12.65
C SER A 323 1.38 22.99 13.09
N PHE A 324 0.45 23.47 12.25
CA PHE A 324 -0.99 23.50 12.54
C PHE A 324 -1.73 22.19 12.19
N GLY A 325 -1.10 21.26 11.46
CA GLY A 325 -1.77 20.12 10.85
C GLY A 325 -1.14 18.76 11.13
N ASN A 326 0.07 18.70 11.70
CA ASN A 326 0.71 17.46 12.13
C ASN A 326 0.77 17.37 13.66
N ALA A 327 0.89 16.14 14.15
CA ALA A 327 1.08 15.82 15.57
C ALA A 327 1.93 14.54 15.72
N LYS A 328 2.51 14.33 16.91
CA LYS A 328 3.13 13.05 17.27
C LYS A 328 2.06 12.00 17.52
N THR A 329 2.22 10.85 16.88
CA THR A 329 1.35 9.67 16.97
C THR A 329 2.18 8.43 17.18
N THR A 330 1.58 7.37 17.71
CA THR A 330 2.25 6.07 18.01
C THR A 330 3.06 5.45 16.87
N ARG A 331 2.81 5.82 15.60
CA ARG A 331 3.55 5.33 14.42
C ARG A 331 4.49 6.36 13.77
N ASN A 332 4.42 7.63 14.15
CA ASN A 332 5.08 8.74 13.46
C ASN A 332 5.01 10.02 14.30
N ASP A 333 6.16 10.62 14.62
CA ASP A 333 6.26 11.88 15.37
C ASP A 333 5.79 13.11 14.58
N ASN A 334 5.82 13.06 13.24
CA ASN A 334 5.34 14.14 12.38
C ASN A 334 4.18 13.64 11.48
N SER A 335 3.09 13.23 12.13
CA SER A 335 1.93 12.58 11.52
C SER A 335 0.91 13.62 11.04
N SER A 336 0.78 13.81 9.73
CA SER A 336 -0.24 14.71 9.17
C SER A 336 -1.65 14.20 9.46
N ARG A 337 -2.46 15.05 10.09
CA ARG A 337 -3.83 14.75 10.54
C ARG A 337 -4.91 15.36 9.62
N PHE A 338 -4.53 15.63 8.38
CA PHE A 338 -5.36 16.19 7.31
C PHE A 338 -4.79 15.77 5.93
N GLY A 339 -5.62 15.78 4.90
CA GLY A 339 -5.18 15.65 3.50
C GLY A 339 -4.85 17.03 2.89
N LYS A 340 -3.79 17.11 2.09
CA LYS A 340 -3.35 18.33 1.38
C LYS A 340 -3.35 18.10 -0.14
N PHE A 341 -4.01 18.96 -0.90
CA PHE A 341 -3.89 19.06 -2.35
C PHE A 341 -3.29 20.43 -2.71
N LEU A 342 -2.24 20.44 -3.53
CA LEU A 342 -1.51 21.65 -3.93
C LEU A 342 -1.61 21.83 -5.45
N ASP A 343 -2.53 22.71 -5.85
CA ASP A 343 -2.62 23.28 -7.18
C ASP A 343 -1.38 24.18 -7.40
N ILE A 344 -0.34 23.71 -8.10
CA ILE A 344 0.69 24.63 -8.67
C ILE A 344 0.11 25.26 -9.94
N LYS A 345 0.44 26.52 -10.24
CA LYS A 345 0.08 27.17 -11.50
C LYS A 345 1.33 27.72 -12.20
N PHE A 346 1.43 27.40 -13.49
CA PHE A 346 2.55 27.75 -14.35
C PHE A 346 2.11 28.72 -15.46
N GLU A 347 3.04 29.53 -15.95
CA GLU A 347 2.84 30.43 -17.08
C GLU A 347 2.59 29.64 -18.39
N ARG A 348 1.58 30.03 -19.18
CA ARG A 348 1.34 29.46 -20.50
C ARG A 348 2.28 30.09 -21.54
N GLY A 349 3.44 29.47 -21.74
CA GLY A 349 4.41 29.89 -22.74
C GLY A 349 5.58 28.91 -22.89
N LEU A 350 6.61 29.33 -23.64
CA LEU A 350 7.84 28.55 -23.88
C LEU A 350 8.72 28.38 -22.63
N ARG A 351 8.51 29.21 -21.60
CA ARG A 351 9.15 29.09 -20.29
C ARG A 351 8.05 28.99 -19.23
N GLN A 352 7.69 27.76 -18.84
CA GLN A 352 6.66 27.54 -17.84
C GLN A 352 7.23 27.80 -16.44
N LYS A 353 7.30 29.09 -16.06
CA LYS A 353 7.63 29.53 -14.69
C LYS A 353 6.43 29.33 -13.77
N ILE A 354 6.67 29.11 -12.48
CA ILE A 354 5.61 29.10 -11.46
C ILE A 354 5.10 30.54 -11.27
N VAL A 355 3.80 30.75 -11.47
CA VAL A 355 3.11 32.05 -11.31
C VAL A 355 2.22 32.11 -10.08
N GLY A 356 2.01 30.98 -9.40
CA GLY A 356 1.28 30.93 -8.14
C GLY A 356 0.97 29.50 -7.70
N GLY A 357 0.25 29.39 -6.58
CA GLY A 357 -0.26 28.12 -6.09
C GLY A 357 -1.52 28.29 -5.24
N ARG A 358 -2.29 27.22 -5.10
CA ARG A 358 -3.46 27.14 -4.23
C ARG A 358 -3.42 25.83 -3.44
N ILE A 359 -3.70 25.90 -2.15
CA ILE A 359 -3.78 24.72 -1.30
C ILE A 359 -5.25 24.47 -0.93
N ARG A 360 -5.65 23.20 -0.93
CA ARG A 360 -6.93 22.72 -0.41
C ARG A 360 -6.64 21.68 0.67
N THR A 361 -7.30 21.80 1.81
CA THR A 361 -7.19 20.85 2.92
C THR A 361 -8.47 20.05 3.09
N PHE A 362 -8.34 18.81 3.56
CA PHE A 362 -9.43 17.86 3.71
C PHE A 362 -9.30 17.13 5.05
N LEU A 363 -10.44 16.80 5.67
CA LEU A 363 -10.53 15.85 6.79
C LEU A 363 -9.54 16.12 7.96
N LEU A 364 -9.41 17.38 8.38
CA LEU A 364 -8.65 17.73 9.59
C LEU A 364 -9.26 17.07 10.84
N GLU A 365 -8.44 16.34 11.60
CA GLU A 365 -8.79 15.66 12.85
C GLU A 365 -9.03 16.68 13.98
N ARG A 366 -10.17 17.39 13.92
CA ARG A 366 -10.55 18.42 14.90
C ARG A 366 -10.71 17.88 16.33
N SER A 367 -11.01 16.60 16.48
CA SER A 367 -11.07 15.92 17.79
C SER A 367 -9.75 15.94 18.55
N ARG A 368 -8.59 15.92 17.86
CA ARG A 368 -7.27 15.93 18.50
C ARG A 368 -7.00 17.17 19.36
N VAL A 369 -7.68 18.28 19.07
CA VAL A 369 -7.54 19.51 19.87
C VAL A 369 -8.00 19.30 21.32
N ALA A 370 -9.10 18.57 21.52
CA ALA A 370 -9.70 18.38 22.84
C ALA A 370 -9.22 17.12 23.58
N TYR A 371 -8.84 16.06 22.83
CA TYR A 371 -8.41 14.77 23.38
C TYR A 371 -7.22 14.20 22.61
N GLN A 372 -6.27 13.60 23.32
CA GLN A 372 -5.15 12.85 22.74
C GLN A 372 -5.05 11.46 23.39
N PRO A 373 -4.80 10.40 22.60
CA PRO A 373 -4.44 9.09 23.17
C PRO A 373 -3.13 9.17 23.98
N PRO A 374 -2.92 8.27 24.96
CA PRO A 374 -1.64 8.16 25.66
C PRO A 374 -0.46 8.01 24.69
N THR A 375 0.67 8.64 25.02
CA THR A 375 1.91 8.76 24.22
C THR A 375 1.83 9.62 22.95
N GLU A 376 0.67 10.17 22.59
CA GLU A 376 0.52 11.09 21.45
C GLU A 376 0.52 12.57 21.86
N ARG A 377 0.87 13.49 20.95
CA ARG A 377 0.71 14.93 21.16
C ARG A 377 -0.58 15.47 20.54
N ASN A 378 -0.96 16.67 20.97
CA ASN A 378 -1.83 17.57 20.21
C ASN A 378 -1.06 18.11 18.98
N TYR A 379 -1.65 19.00 18.20
CA TYR A 379 -0.96 19.69 17.10
C TYR A 379 0.29 20.42 17.58
N HIS A 380 1.37 20.33 16.80
CA HIS A 380 2.69 20.86 17.19
C HIS A 380 2.64 22.34 17.58
N ILE A 381 1.82 23.15 16.90
CA ILE A 381 1.72 24.60 17.15
C ILE A 381 1.45 24.97 18.62
N PHE A 382 0.73 24.14 19.38
CA PHE A 382 0.49 24.42 20.81
C PHE A 382 1.79 24.34 21.62
N TYR A 383 2.60 23.31 21.41
CA TYR A 383 3.89 23.14 22.08
C TYR A 383 4.90 24.18 21.60
N GLN A 384 4.88 24.51 20.30
CA GLN A 384 5.70 25.56 19.69
C GLN A 384 5.39 26.94 20.28
N LEU A 385 4.11 27.32 20.38
CA LEU A 385 3.69 28.59 21.01
C LEU A 385 4.11 28.65 22.49
N LEU A 386 3.95 27.55 23.23
CA LEU A 386 4.32 27.47 24.65
C LEU A 386 5.85 27.49 24.89
N ALA A 387 6.64 27.01 23.92
CA ALA A 387 8.10 26.95 24.02
C ALA A 387 8.82 28.19 23.45
N GLY A 388 8.32 28.76 22.34
CA GLY A 388 9.02 29.77 21.54
C GLY A 388 8.43 31.17 21.52
N ALA A 389 7.26 31.42 22.12
CA ALA A 389 6.73 32.78 22.20
C ALA A 389 7.64 33.69 23.07
N PRO A 390 8.00 34.90 22.60
CA PRO A 390 8.78 35.86 23.39
C PRO A 390 7.95 36.44 24.55
N ASP A 391 8.62 36.85 25.62
CA ASP A 391 7.99 37.16 26.91
C ASP A 391 6.87 38.22 26.86
N ASP A 392 7.00 39.22 25.98
CA ASP A 392 5.97 40.23 25.73
C ASP A 392 4.68 39.61 25.17
N LEU A 393 4.82 38.72 24.19
CA LEU A 393 3.72 37.92 23.66
C LEU A 393 3.21 36.92 24.70
N ARG A 394 4.06 36.31 25.54
CA ARG A 394 3.63 35.37 26.59
C ARG A 394 2.67 36.04 27.58
N SER A 395 3.04 37.22 28.11
CA SER A 395 2.19 37.96 29.04
C SER A 395 0.94 38.54 28.39
N GLU A 396 0.97 38.88 27.09
CA GLU A 396 -0.24 39.22 26.32
C GLU A 396 -1.20 38.02 26.23
N LEU A 397 -0.66 36.82 25.96
CA LEU A 397 -1.42 35.59 25.75
C LEU A 397 -1.81 34.84 27.03
N ARG A 398 -1.34 35.27 28.21
CA ARG A 398 -1.45 34.51 29.48
C ARG A 398 -0.80 33.13 29.41
N LEU A 399 0.41 33.07 28.86
CA LEU A 399 1.26 31.88 28.76
C LEU A 399 2.52 32.03 29.65
N ASP A 400 2.38 32.75 30.74
CA ASP A 400 3.39 33.07 31.74
C ASP A 400 2.98 32.58 33.15
N GLY A 401 3.87 32.70 34.13
CA GLY A 401 3.63 32.22 35.49
C GLY A 401 3.34 30.71 35.56
N GLU A 402 2.21 30.33 36.17
CA GLU A 402 1.77 28.93 36.26
C GLU A 402 1.39 28.31 34.90
N PHE A 403 1.05 29.15 33.91
CA PHE A 403 0.69 28.74 32.55
C PHE A 403 1.90 28.65 31.59
N ALA A 404 3.13 28.71 32.12
CA ALA A 404 4.35 28.78 31.31
C ALA A 404 4.72 27.48 30.56
N SER A 405 4.09 26.33 30.86
CA SER A 405 4.48 25.03 30.28
C SER A 405 3.29 24.14 29.91
N TRP A 406 3.50 23.19 29.00
CA TRP A 406 2.46 22.31 28.43
C TRP A 406 1.75 21.42 29.46
N GLN A 407 2.34 21.19 30.64
CA GLN A 407 1.69 20.48 31.74
C GLN A 407 0.58 21.30 32.42
N ALA A 408 0.55 22.63 32.25
CA ALA A 408 -0.49 23.50 32.81
C ALA A 408 -1.83 23.38 32.07
N PHE A 409 -1.81 22.96 30.80
CA PHE A 409 -3.01 22.90 29.96
C PHE A 409 -3.48 21.46 29.71
N HIS A 410 -4.75 21.21 30.04
CA HIS A 410 -5.43 19.93 29.83
C HIS A 410 -5.34 19.45 28.38
N TYR A 411 -5.50 20.35 27.40
CA TYR A 411 -5.42 20.02 25.98
C TYR A 411 -3.99 19.75 25.45
N THR A 412 -2.94 19.92 26.24
CA THR A 412 -1.56 19.50 25.84
C THR A 412 -0.99 18.39 26.74
N ARG A 413 -1.55 18.15 27.93
CA ARG A 413 -1.04 17.18 28.91
C ARG A 413 -1.69 15.80 28.90
N GLN A 414 -2.86 15.62 28.29
CA GLN A 414 -3.59 14.33 28.29
C GLN A 414 -2.77 13.16 27.71
N GLY A 415 -1.96 13.41 26.67
CA GLY A 415 -1.08 12.41 26.08
C GLY A 415 0.10 11.95 26.95
N GLY A 416 0.36 12.62 28.08
CA GLY A 416 1.41 12.28 29.05
C GLY A 416 2.82 12.80 28.73
N ASP A 417 3.17 12.95 27.46
CA ASP A 417 4.47 13.50 27.00
C ASP A 417 4.28 14.58 25.93
N GLY A 418 4.57 15.83 26.30
CA GLY A 418 4.54 16.97 25.40
C GLY A 418 5.81 17.17 24.56
N THR A 419 6.80 16.29 24.65
CA THR A 419 8.10 16.42 23.95
C THR A 419 8.28 15.41 22.81
N ILE A 420 9.29 15.62 21.97
CA ILE A 420 9.74 14.68 20.94
C ILE A 420 11.27 14.67 20.95
N ALA A 421 11.89 13.50 20.91
CA ALA A 421 13.35 13.39 20.90
C ALA A 421 13.95 14.03 19.64
N GLY A 422 14.86 14.99 19.83
CA GLY A 422 15.54 15.69 18.72
C GLY A 422 14.73 16.82 18.05
N VAL A 423 13.55 17.18 18.56
CA VAL A 423 12.75 18.33 18.07
C VAL A 423 12.93 19.52 19.01
N ASN A 424 12.98 20.73 18.44
CA ASN A 424 13.09 21.99 19.17
C ASN A 424 11.87 22.87 18.88
N ASP A 425 10.77 22.65 19.62
CA ASP A 425 9.50 23.36 19.40
C ASP A 425 9.64 24.90 19.46
N ALA A 426 10.62 25.45 20.18
CA ALA A 426 10.88 26.90 20.23
C ALA A 426 11.51 27.46 18.94
N GLU A 427 12.37 26.68 18.29
CA GLU A 427 12.95 27.00 16.99
C GLU A 427 11.92 26.82 15.87
N ASP A 428 11.13 25.74 15.93
CA ASP A 428 10.02 25.52 14.99
C ASP A 428 8.94 26.62 15.09
N PHE A 429 8.69 27.19 16.28
CA PHE A 429 7.83 28.38 16.42
C PHE A 429 8.39 29.57 15.64
N THR A 430 9.69 29.83 15.77
CA THR A 430 10.39 30.93 15.08
C THR A 430 10.31 30.73 13.55
N VAL A 431 10.52 29.51 13.07
CA VAL A 431 10.35 29.13 11.65
C VAL A 431 8.89 29.31 11.21
N THR A 432 7.92 28.99 12.06
CA THR A 432 6.49 29.08 11.75
C THR A 432 5.98 30.51 11.70
N ASP A 433 6.34 31.38 12.64
CA ASP A 433 6.00 32.82 12.60
C ASP A 433 6.61 33.50 11.35
N ALA A 434 7.89 33.24 11.09
CA ALA A 434 8.57 33.73 9.88
C ALA A 434 7.87 33.22 8.60
N SER A 435 7.46 31.95 8.57
CA SER A 435 6.73 31.35 7.43
C SER A 435 5.34 31.95 7.23
N LEU A 436 4.58 32.22 8.31
CA LEU A 436 3.32 32.95 8.26
C LEU A 436 3.52 34.36 7.68
N GLY A 437 4.60 35.05 8.06
CA GLY A 437 4.98 36.34 7.49
C GLY A 437 5.29 36.26 6.00
N MET A 438 6.08 35.27 5.58
CA MET A 438 6.42 35.06 4.16
C MET A 438 5.19 34.82 3.28
N VAL A 439 4.23 34.00 3.73
CA VAL A 439 2.98 33.74 2.98
C VAL A 439 1.94 34.88 3.08
N GLY A 440 2.30 36.00 3.70
CA GLY A 440 1.51 37.24 3.68
C GLY A 440 0.57 37.47 4.86
N ILE A 441 0.67 36.68 5.95
CA ILE A 441 -0.14 36.89 7.16
C ILE A 441 0.50 38.02 8.00
N GLY A 442 -0.19 39.15 8.10
CA GLY A 442 0.31 40.36 8.77
C GLY A 442 0.42 40.21 10.29
N ARG A 443 1.20 41.09 10.94
CA ARG A 443 1.45 41.03 12.40
C ARG A 443 0.16 40.94 13.25
N GLU A 444 -0.83 41.74 12.92
CA GLU A 444 -2.15 41.74 13.59
C GLU A 444 -2.88 40.40 13.44
N GLN A 445 -2.84 39.81 12.25
CA GLN A 445 -3.45 38.51 11.97
C GLN A 445 -2.72 37.38 12.68
N ARG A 446 -1.37 37.40 12.73
CA ARG A 446 -0.58 36.41 13.50
C ARG A 446 -0.87 36.54 14.99
N SER A 447 -0.91 37.76 15.54
CA SER A 447 -1.33 38.02 16.92
C SER A 447 -2.75 37.49 17.21
N ALA A 448 -3.71 37.69 16.31
CA ALA A 448 -5.06 37.11 16.45
C ALA A 448 -5.08 35.58 16.42
N ILE A 449 -4.24 34.94 15.60
CA ILE A 449 -4.04 33.47 15.60
C ILE A 449 -3.47 33.02 16.95
N TRP A 450 -2.44 33.69 17.46
CA TRP A 450 -1.82 33.37 18.76
C TRP A 450 -2.80 33.53 19.93
N ARG A 451 -3.60 34.60 19.96
CA ARG A 451 -4.70 34.79 20.94
C ARG A 451 -5.74 33.68 20.84
N THR A 452 -6.12 33.28 19.63
CA THR A 452 -7.08 32.19 19.41
C THR A 452 -6.55 30.85 19.95
N LEU A 453 -5.28 30.52 19.70
CA LEU A 453 -4.66 29.29 20.22
C LEU A 453 -4.55 29.30 21.75
N SER A 454 -4.14 30.41 22.36
CA SER A 454 -4.11 30.53 23.82
C SER A 454 -5.52 30.46 24.43
N GLY A 455 -6.51 31.12 23.83
CA GLY A 455 -7.90 31.05 24.24
C GLY A 455 -8.47 29.62 24.18
N ILE A 456 -8.05 28.80 23.21
CA ILE A 456 -8.37 27.36 23.14
C ILE A 456 -7.70 26.57 24.28
N LEU A 457 -6.45 26.86 24.62
CA LEU A 457 -5.74 26.20 25.73
C LEU A 457 -6.39 26.53 27.08
N HIS A 458 -6.67 27.81 27.36
CA HIS A 458 -7.36 28.25 28.57
C HIS A 458 -8.79 27.70 28.66
N LEU A 459 -9.57 27.73 27.57
CA LEU A 459 -10.89 27.11 27.53
C LEU A 459 -10.83 25.59 27.81
N GLY A 460 -9.74 24.92 27.42
CA GLY A 460 -9.51 23.50 27.70
C GLY A 460 -9.28 23.15 29.17
N ASN A 461 -8.90 24.14 30.01
CA ASN A 461 -8.78 24.00 31.45
C ASN A 461 -10.10 24.22 32.20
N VAL A 462 -11.11 24.82 31.56
CA VAL A 462 -12.40 25.10 32.21
C VAL A 462 -13.12 23.79 32.55
N THR A 463 -13.36 23.57 33.84
CA THR A 463 -14.23 22.48 34.30
C THR A 463 -15.66 22.98 34.53
N PHE A 464 -16.62 22.09 34.32
CA PHE A 464 -18.05 22.37 34.44
C PHE A 464 -18.71 21.33 35.33
N SER A 465 -19.46 21.78 36.34
CA SER A 465 -20.35 20.96 37.15
C SER A 465 -21.82 21.21 36.78
N GLY A 466 -22.71 20.38 37.33
CA GLY A 466 -24.15 20.59 37.21
C GLY A 466 -24.96 19.37 37.66
N THR A 467 -26.24 19.59 37.88
CA THR A 467 -27.25 18.53 38.03
C THR A 467 -28.46 18.87 37.16
N GLU A 468 -29.37 17.91 36.95
CA GLU A 468 -30.65 18.18 36.28
C GLU A 468 -31.49 19.26 37.00
N THR A 469 -31.24 19.47 38.29
CA THR A 469 -31.94 20.46 39.14
C THR A 469 -31.26 21.83 39.20
N THR A 470 -29.94 21.93 39.00
CA THR A 470 -29.19 23.20 39.03
C THR A 470 -28.80 23.73 37.65
N GLY A 471 -28.83 22.87 36.63
CA GLY A 471 -28.25 23.13 35.32
C GLY A 471 -26.71 23.03 35.35
N SER A 472 -26.08 23.22 34.19
CA SER A 472 -24.61 23.30 34.09
C SER A 472 -24.10 24.68 34.52
N TYR A 473 -22.92 24.71 35.14
CA TYR A 473 -22.19 25.94 35.50
C TYR A 473 -20.68 25.69 35.43
N VAL A 474 -19.89 26.77 35.36
CA VAL A 474 -18.42 26.73 35.46
C VAL A 474 -18.04 26.51 36.92
N ASP A 475 -17.10 25.62 37.21
CA ASP A 475 -16.66 25.40 38.60
C ASP A 475 -15.92 26.62 39.14
N SER A 476 -16.13 26.95 40.43
CA SER A 476 -15.50 28.11 41.09
C SER A 476 -13.97 28.21 40.94
N PRO A 477 -13.18 27.11 40.92
CA PRO A 477 -11.74 27.19 40.67
C PRO A 477 -11.37 27.58 39.23
N ALA A 478 -12.24 27.31 38.25
CA ALA A 478 -12.01 27.51 36.81
C ALA A 478 -12.51 28.88 36.29
N GLU A 479 -13.03 29.73 37.18
CA GLU A 479 -13.56 31.06 36.85
C GLU A 479 -12.50 32.00 36.27
N ALA A 480 -11.23 31.86 36.68
CA ALA A 480 -10.13 32.67 36.19
C ALA A 480 -9.78 32.32 34.74
N GLU A 481 -9.60 31.04 34.43
CA GLU A 481 -9.37 30.51 33.09
C GLU A 481 -10.55 30.80 32.16
N PHE A 482 -11.78 30.79 32.67
CA PHE A 482 -12.96 31.17 31.90
C PHE A 482 -12.92 32.65 31.46
N ALA A 483 -12.62 33.56 32.38
CA ALA A 483 -12.48 34.99 32.08
C ALA A 483 -11.30 35.26 31.13
N ILE A 484 -10.16 34.57 31.32
CA ILE A 484 -9.00 34.64 30.43
C ILE A 484 -9.37 34.16 29.02
N ALA A 485 -10.02 32.99 28.89
CA ALA A 485 -10.46 32.44 27.61
C ALA A 485 -11.45 33.37 26.88
N ALA A 486 -12.44 33.92 27.60
CA ALA A 486 -13.37 34.90 27.03
C ALA A 486 -12.65 36.15 26.49
N SER A 487 -11.69 36.69 27.27
CA SER A 487 -10.90 37.86 26.88
C SER A 487 -9.99 37.58 25.67
N LEU A 488 -9.33 36.41 25.62
CA LEU A 488 -8.43 36.03 24.52
C LEU A 488 -9.19 35.74 23.21
N LEU A 489 -10.38 35.14 23.32
CA LEU A 489 -11.27 34.88 22.18
C LEU A 489 -12.06 36.13 21.73
N GLY A 490 -11.97 37.25 22.47
CA GLY A 490 -12.62 38.51 22.11
C GLY A 490 -14.14 38.49 22.26
N VAL A 491 -14.68 37.73 23.21
CA VAL A 491 -16.12 37.53 23.41
C VAL A 491 -16.61 38.03 24.77
N GLU A 492 -17.85 38.50 24.82
CA GLU A 492 -18.49 38.88 26.07
C GLU A 492 -18.67 37.64 26.99
N GLU A 493 -17.96 37.63 28.11
CA GLU A 493 -17.87 36.50 29.04
C GLU A 493 -19.25 35.96 29.46
N HIS A 494 -20.20 36.85 29.79
CA HIS A 494 -21.56 36.45 30.16
C HIS A 494 -22.31 35.72 29.04
N ARG A 495 -22.04 36.05 27.75
CA ARG A 495 -22.61 35.34 26.60
C ARG A 495 -21.93 34.00 26.40
N LEU A 496 -20.60 33.94 26.49
CA LEU A 496 -19.85 32.67 26.40
C LEU A 496 -20.34 31.69 27.47
N ARG A 497 -20.51 32.18 28.69
CA ARG A 497 -21.06 31.42 29.83
C ARG A 497 -22.48 30.93 29.52
N GLN A 498 -23.36 31.79 29.03
CA GLN A 498 -24.71 31.41 28.62
C GLN A 498 -24.69 30.30 27.55
N TRP A 499 -23.91 30.43 26.48
CA TRP A 499 -23.88 29.46 25.38
C TRP A 499 -23.25 28.11 25.74
N LEU A 500 -22.28 28.08 26.66
CA LEU A 500 -21.64 26.84 27.11
C LEU A 500 -22.44 26.12 28.21
N THR A 501 -23.27 26.84 28.99
CA THR A 501 -24.05 26.26 30.10
C THR A 501 -25.54 26.03 29.79
N LYS A 502 -26.09 26.71 28.76
CA LYS A 502 -27.53 26.66 28.44
C LYS A 502 -27.72 26.36 26.95
N ARG A 503 -28.21 25.15 26.66
CA ARG A 503 -28.60 24.77 25.30
C ARG A 503 -29.90 25.49 24.91
N GLN A 504 -29.79 26.44 23.98
CA GLN A 504 -30.95 26.88 23.21
C GLN A 504 -31.36 25.75 22.24
N ILE A 505 -32.67 25.51 22.12
CA ILE A 505 -33.30 24.50 21.26
C ILE A 505 -34.24 25.24 20.30
#